data_AF-A6FXQ5-F1
#
_entry.id   AF-A6FXQ5-F1
#
_cell.length_a   1.000
_cell.length_b   1.000
_cell.length_c   1.000
_cell.angle_alpha   90.00
_cell.angle_beta   90.00
_cell.angle_gamma   90.00
#
_symmetry.space_group_name_H-M   'P 1'
#
loop_
_entity.id
_entity.type
_entity.pdbx_description
1 polymer ?
#
loop_
_entity_poly.entity_id
_entity_poly.type
_entity_poly.pdbx_seq_one_letter_code
_entity_poly.pdbx_strand_id
1 'polypeptide(L)'
;MRLVLWCRGQLRWMSVRRSLPVPPTDVDPPKHLSAGLSELFLETRHLRAELVRARAMLTVVEVVDPDAPLGQIRDRRYRRALMESWSFVNAWLRTVDALGTGDAMILERKHIGQDRVSALRESLRDKWRAAAQSRALDPVALDDLTAVKAALEQLERELVVIERGLAREGEHPYRERYVDAEALAAMGC
;
A
#
# COMPACT_ATOMS: atom_id res chain seq x y z
N MET A 1 0.59 -36.75 -16.08
CA MET A 1 1.21 -35.80 -15.13
C MET A 1 0.80 -34.34 -15.37
N ARG A 2 0.92 -33.80 -16.59
CA ARG A 2 0.49 -32.41 -16.94
C ARG A 2 -0.96 -32.05 -16.58
N LEU A 3 -1.92 -32.95 -16.85
CA LEU A 3 -3.34 -32.75 -16.56
C LEU A 3 -3.63 -32.62 -15.05
N VAL A 4 -2.91 -33.38 -14.22
CA VAL A 4 -3.05 -33.34 -12.75
C VAL A 4 -2.52 -32.03 -12.17
N LEU A 5 -1.38 -31.54 -12.69
CA LEU A 5 -0.83 -30.24 -12.29
C LEU A 5 -1.73 -29.09 -12.72
N TRP A 6 -2.32 -29.17 -13.92
CA TRP A 6 -3.28 -28.19 -14.40
C TRP A 6 -4.57 -28.16 -13.57
N CYS A 7 -5.17 -29.31 -13.27
CA CYS A 7 -6.34 -29.39 -12.40
C CYS A 7 -6.05 -28.86 -10.99
N ARG A 8 -4.86 -29.14 -10.43
CA ARG A 8 -4.41 -28.56 -9.16
C ARG A 8 -4.31 -27.04 -9.21
N GLY A 9 -3.77 -26.48 -10.29
CA GLY A 9 -3.73 -25.03 -10.51
C GLY A 9 -5.14 -24.41 -10.57
N GLN A 10 -6.07 -25.05 -11.28
CA GLN A 10 -7.46 -24.60 -11.37
C GLN A 10 -8.18 -24.62 -10.01
N LEU A 11 -7.97 -25.66 -9.20
CA LEU A 11 -8.55 -25.75 -7.85
C LEU A 11 -7.98 -24.66 -6.93
N ARG A 12 -6.66 -24.42 -6.96
CA ARG A 12 -6.02 -23.32 -6.21
C ARG A 12 -6.52 -21.95 -6.66
N TRP A 13 -6.73 -21.76 -7.96
CA TRP A 13 -7.32 -20.54 -8.48
C TRP A 13 -8.74 -20.34 -7.98
N MET A 14 -9.58 -21.37 -8.04
CA MET A 14 -10.95 -21.29 -7.55
C MET A 14 -11.03 -20.99 -6.05
N SER A 15 -10.08 -21.47 -5.23
CA SER A 15 -10.05 -21.19 -3.81
C SER A 15 -9.61 -19.76 -3.48
N VAL A 16 -8.81 -19.12 -4.34
CA VAL A 16 -8.21 -17.80 -4.05
C VAL A 16 -8.87 -16.64 -4.82
N ARG A 17 -9.52 -16.88 -5.96
CA ARG A 17 -10.06 -15.81 -6.82
C ARG A 17 -11.06 -14.88 -6.11
N ARG A 18 -11.80 -15.39 -5.12
CA ARG A 18 -12.79 -14.61 -4.36
C ARG A 18 -12.17 -13.86 -3.17
N SER A 19 -10.92 -14.17 -2.81
CA SER A 19 -10.19 -13.56 -1.70
C SER A 19 -9.03 -12.67 -2.18
N LEU A 20 -8.99 -12.34 -3.48
CA LEU A 20 -8.01 -11.39 -3.99
C LEU A 20 -8.28 -10.00 -3.39
N PRO A 21 -7.24 -9.27 -2.98
CA PRO A 21 -7.42 -7.94 -2.42
C PRO A 21 -8.03 -7.01 -3.48
N VAL A 22 -8.98 -6.18 -3.05
CA VAL A 22 -9.71 -5.26 -3.94
C VAL A 22 -9.08 -3.88 -3.81
N PRO A 23 -8.72 -3.22 -4.92
CA PRO A 23 -8.14 -1.87 -4.86
C PRO A 23 -9.16 -0.89 -4.26
N PRO A 24 -8.68 0.16 -3.56
CA PRO A 24 -9.57 1.17 -3.04
C PRO A 24 -10.32 1.88 -4.17
N THR A 25 -11.57 2.25 -3.92
CA THR A 25 -12.39 3.06 -4.84
C THR A 25 -11.86 4.49 -4.94
N ASP A 26 -12.06 5.15 -6.07
CA ASP A 26 -11.75 6.58 -6.21
C ASP A 26 -12.66 7.42 -5.31
N VAL A 27 -12.06 8.38 -4.60
CA VAL A 27 -12.75 9.28 -3.66
C VAL A 27 -12.06 10.64 -3.74
N ASP A 28 -12.86 11.71 -3.67
CA ASP A 28 -12.35 13.07 -3.62
C ASP A 28 -11.52 13.32 -2.35
N PRO A 29 -10.50 14.19 -2.42
CA PRO A 29 -9.74 14.56 -1.24
C PRO A 29 -10.62 15.31 -0.23
N PRO A 30 -10.38 15.15 1.08
CA PRO A 30 -11.07 15.91 2.10
C PRO A 30 -10.91 17.42 1.91
N LYS A 31 -12.01 18.18 2.03
CA LYS A 31 -12.05 19.63 1.74
C LYS A 31 -11.19 20.49 2.68
N HIS A 32 -10.87 19.99 3.87
CA HIS A 32 -10.07 20.70 4.87
C HIS A 32 -8.55 20.61 4.63
N LEU A 33 -8.12 19.82 3.65
CA LEU A 33 -6.70 19.69 3.33
C LEU A 33 -6.21 20.86 2.48
N SER A 34 -4.95 21.24 2.69
CA SER A 34 -4.23 22.11 1.76
C SER A 34 -4.08 21.42 0.40
N ALA A 35 -3.66 22.16 -0.63
CA ALA A 35 -3.39 21.58 -1.95
C ALA A 35 -2.35 20.46 -1.89
N GLY A 36 -1.23 20.66 -1.17
CA GLY A 36 -0.17 19.66 -1.03
C GLY A 36 -0.61 18.42 -0.26
N LEU A 37 -1.38 18.57 0.83
CA LEU A 37 -1.93 17.42 1.56
C LEU A 37 -3.03 16.69 0.77
N SER A 38 -3.79 17.41 -0.07
CA SER A 38 -4.78 16.80 -0.97
C SER A 38 -4.10 15.96 -2.05
N GLU A 39 -3.01 16.46 -2.63
CA GLU A 39 -2.18 15.72 -3.58
C GLU A 39 -1.57 14.48 -2.91
N LEU A 40 -0.98 14.63 -1.73
CA LEU A 40 -0.46 13.49 -0.96
C LEU A 40 -1.56 12.45 -0.66
N PHE A 41 -2.77 12.88 -0.32
CA PHE A 41 -3.90 11.98 -0.09
C PHE A 41 -4.22 11.16 -1.34
N LEU A 42 -4.30 11.80 -2.50
CA LEU A 42 -4.57 11.12 -3.78
C LEU A 42 -3.43 10.17 -4.16
N GLU A 43 -2.18 10.60 -4.04
CA GLU A 43 -1.00 9.77 -4.31
C GLU A 43 -0.92 8.57 -3.35
N THR A 44 -1.31 8.75 -2.09
CA THR A 44 -1.41 7.66 -1.10
C THR A 44 -2.45 6.62 -1.53
N ARG A 45 -3.62 7.06 -2.01
CA ARG A 45 -4.66 6.15 -2.54
C ARG A 45 -4.18 5.43 -3.80
N HIS A 46 -3.54 6.16 -4.71
CA HIS A 46 -3.00 5.61 -5.95
C HIS A 46 -1.95 4.52 -5.65
N LEU A 47 -0.96 4.84 -4.80
CA LEU A 47 0.03 3.87 -4.36
C LEU A 47 -0.64 2.64 -3.72
N ARG A 48 -1.65 2.85 -2.85
CA ARG A 48 -2.36 1.73 -2.23
C ARG A 48 -3.03 0.82 -3.27
N ALA A 49 -3.66 1.39 -4.30
CA ALA A 49 -4.24 0.62 -5.39
C ALA A 49 -3.18 -0.19 -6.15
N GLU A 50 -2.02 0.39 -6.42
CA GLU A 50 -0.91 -0.31 -7.08
C GLU A 50 -0.31 -1.42 -6.22
N LEU A 51 -0.17 -1.23 -4.91
CA LEU A 51 0.28 -2.30 -4.00
C LEU A 51 -0.73 -3.46 -3.95
N VAL A 52 -2.03 -3.16 -3.93
CA VAL A 52 -3.09 -4.18 -3.99
C VAL A 52 -3.02 -4.96 -5.30
N ARG A 53 -2.88 -4.28 -6.45
CA ARG A 53 -2.73 -4.90 -7.77
C ARG A 53 -1.47 -5.78 -7.82
N ALA A 54 -0.35 -5.31 -7.28
CA ALA A 54 0.88 -6.08 -7.19
C ALA A 54 0.69 -7.35 -6.35
N ARG A 55 0.09 -7.26 -5.15
CA ARG A 55 -0.20 -8.43 -4.30
C ARG A 55 -1.14 -9.43 -4.97
N ALA A 56 -2.18 -8.94 -5.66
CA ALA A 56 -3.07 -9.80 -6.44
C ALA A 56 -2.30 -10.54 -7.55
N MET A 57 -1.42 -9.84 -8.27
CA MET A 57 -0.57 -10.44 -9.30
C MET A 57 0.39 -11.49 -8.71
N LEU A 58 1.05 -11.21 -7.59
CA LEU A 58 1.93 -12.18 -6.92
C LEU A 58 1.17 -13.43 -6.47
N THR A 59 -0.08 -13.27 -6.05
CA THR A 59 -0.98 -14.38 -5.69
C THR A 59 -1.36 -15.20 -6.93
N VAL A 60 -1.61 -14.56 -8.08
CA VAL A 60 -1.82 -15.27 -9.35
C VAL A 60 -0.59 -16.09 -9.73
N VAL A 61 0.60 -15.50 -9.60
CA VAL A 61 1.88 -16.19 -9.90
C VAL A 61 2.03 -17.45 -9.05
N GLU A 62 1.86 -17.34 -7.73
CA GLU A 62 1.93 -18.48 -6.81
C GLU A 62 0.98 -19.64 -7.17
N VAL A 63 -0.19 -19.30 -7.72
CA VAL A 63 -1.22 -20.28 -8.08
C VAL A 63 -0.96 -20.93 -9.44
N VAL A 64 -0.53 -20.14 -10.42
CA VAL A 64 -0.45 -20.54 -11.84
C VAL A 64 0.91 -21.12 -12.20
N ASP A 65 1.96 -20.76 -11.46
CA ASP A 65 3.31 -21.23 -11.74
C ASP A 65 3.43 -22.75 -11.48
N PRO A 66 3.86 -23.55 -12.47
CA PRO A 66 3.97 -24.99 -12.33
C PRO A 66 5.08 -25.44 -11.36
N ASP A 67 6.06 -24.58 -11.09
CA ASP A 67 7.20 -24.84 -10.20
C ASP A 67 6.90 -24.43 -8.74
N ALA A 68 5.79 -23.71 -8.49
CA ALA A 68 5.38 -23.33 -7.13
C ALA A 68 5.27 -24.52 -6.15
N PRO A 69 4.72 -25.70 -6.53
CA PRO A 69 4.72 -26.88 -5.66
C PRO A 69 6.13 -27.41 -5.32
N LEU A 70 7.15 -27.03 -6.09
CA LEU A 70 8.55 -27.38 -5.87
C LEU A 70 9.29 -26.31 -5.04
N GLY A 71 8.57 -25.31 -4.52
CA GLY A 71 9.15 -24.23 -3.72
C GLY A 71 9.84 -23.14 -4.55
N GLN A 72 9.63 -23.11 -5.87
CA GLN A 72 10.25 -22.13 -6.76
C GLN A 72 9.20 -21.42 -7.62
N ILE A 73 9.52 -20.21 -8.07
CA ILE A 73 8.70 -19.43 -8.99
C ILE A 73 9.58 -19.01 -10.17
N ARG A 74 9.08 -19.21 -11.39
CA ARG A 74 9.71 -18.82 -12.66
C ARG A 74 8.70 -18.07 -13.52
N ASP A 75 8.13 -16.99 -12.98
CA ASP A 75 7.19 -16.14 -13.70
C ASP A 75 7.72 -14.71 -13.84
N ARG A 76 7.71 -14.17 -15.06
CA ARG A 76 8.10 -12.77 -15.35
C ARG A 76 7.20 -11.76 -14.65
N ARG A 77 5.95 -12.12 -14.35
CA ARG A 77 4.98 -11.28 -13.64
C ARG A 77 5.41 -10.99 -12.21
N TYR A 78 6.11 -11.92 -11.55
CA TYR A 78 6.69 -11.68 -10.23
C TYR A 78 7.62 -10.46 -10.26
N ARG A 79 8.60 -10.50 -11.17
CA ARG A 79 9.58 -9.42 -11.32
C ARG A 79 8.91 -8.11 -11.70
N ARG A 80 7.97 -8.15 -12.65
CA ARG A 80 7.25 -6.95 -13.09
C ARG A 80 6.50 -6.29 -11.92
N ALA A 81 5.67 -7.05 -11.21
CA ALA A 81 4.92 -6.55 -10.06
C ALA A 81 5.84 -5.97 -8.99
N LEU A 82 6.96 -6.66 -8.72
CA LEU A 82 7.94 -6.21 -7.75
C LEU A 82 8.62 -4.90 -8.20
N MET A 83 9.08 -4.78 -9.44
CA MET A 83 9.72 -3.56 -9.97
C MET A 83 8.75 -2.37 -10.06
N GLU A 84 7.51 -2.60 -10.49
CA GLU A 84 6.49 -1.55 -10.55
C GLU A 84 6.18 -1.02 -9.14
N SER A 85 6.00 -1.91 -8.16
CA SER A 85 5.78 -1.50 -6.76
C SER A 85 6.93 -0.67 -6.18
N TRP A 86 8.20 -0.97 -6.51
CA TRP A 86 9.35 -0.14 -6.13
C TRP A 86 9.26 1.27 -6.69
N SER A 87 8.93 1.38 -7.99
CA SER A 87 8.82 2.68 -8.66
C SER A 87 7.71 3.52 -8.02
N PHE A 88 6.55 2.94 -7.74
CA PHE A 88 5.44 3.65 -7.10
C PHE A 88 5.77 4.08 -5.67
N VAL A 89 6.39 3.22 -4.86
CA VAL A 89 6.79 3.59 -3.49
C VAL A 89 7.80 4.74 -3.52
N ASN A 90 8.79 4.72 -4.41
CA ASN A 90 9.75 5.82 -4.52
C ASN A 90 9.15 7.10 -5.09
N ALA A 91 8.15 6.99 -5.97
CA ALA A 91 7.40 8.16 -6.45
C ALA A 91 6.66 8.84 -5.28
N TRP A 92 5.95 8.06 -4.48
CA TRP A 92 5.26 8.57 -3.30
C TRP A 92 6.19 9.21 -2.27
N LEU A 93 7.36 8.60 -2.00
CA LEU A 93 8.36 9.20 -1.10
C LEU A 93 8.86 10.56 -1.62
N ARG A 94 9.07 10.69 -2.93
CA ARG A 94 9.42 11.99 -3.53
C ARG A 94 8.29 13.02 -3.36
N THR A 95 7.03 12.59 -3.47
CA THR A 95 5.88 13.48 -3.21
C THR A 95 5.90 13.99 -1.77
N VAL A 96 6.20 13.12 -0.81
CA VAL A 96 6.33 13.51 0.61
C VAL A 96 7.49 14.49 0.81
N ASP A 97 8.66 14.19 0.23
CA ASP A 97 9.85 15.04 0.34
C ASP A 97 9.68 16.41 -0.33
N ALA A 98 8.78 16.52 -1.31
CA ALA A 98 8.46 17.75 -2.03
C ALA A 98 7.40 18.63 -1.31
N LEU A 99 6.86 18.19 -0.17
CA LEU A 99 5.88 18.97 0.58
C LEU A 99 6.48 20.27 1.10
N GLY A 100 5.66 21.33 1.07
CA GLY A 100 6.02 22.60 1.70
C GLY A 100 6.16 22.45 3.21
N THR A 101 6.97 23.32 3.84
CA THR A 101 7.25 23.29 5.28
C THR A 101 5.97 23.28 6.15
N GLY A 102 4.94 24.02 5.74
CA GLY A 102 3.66 24.05 6.46
C GLY A 102 2.94 22.69 6.48
N ASP A 103 2.92 21.98 5.35
CA ASP A 103 2.30 20.66 5.23
C ASP A 103 3.11 19.59 5.97
N ALA A 104 4.44 19.66 5.88
CA ALA A 104 5.33 18.80 6.65
C ALA A 104 5.10 18.91 8.17
N MET A 105 4.93 20.14 8.69
CA MET A 105 4.60 20.37 10.10
C MET A 105 3.21 19.84 10.49
N ILE A 106 2.26 19.79 9.56
CA ILE A 106 0.93 19.20 9.81
C ILE A 106 1.05 17.67 9.93
N LEU A 107 1.82 17.03 9.05
CA LEU A 107 2.09 15.60 9.09
C LEU A 107 2.77 15.19 10.39
N GLU A 108 3.81 15.92 10.79
CA GLU A 108 4.54 15.69 12.03
C GLU A 108 3.62 15.78 13.26
N ARG A 109 2.79 16.84 13.35
CA ARG A 109 1.82 17.00 14.45
C ARG A 109 0.78 15.90 14.52
N LYS A 110 0.38 15.33 13.37
CA LYS A 110 -0.57 14.21 13.32
C LYS A 110 0.12 12.85 13.58
N HIS A 111 1.43 12.83 13.82
CA HIS A 111 2.24 11.60 13.88
C HIS A 111 2.09 10.73 12.63
N ILE A 112 1.86 11.37 11.48
CA ILE A 112 1.73 10.73 10.18
C ILE A 112 3.09 10.87 9.49
N GLY A 113 3.97 9.89 9.71
CA GLY A 113 5.35 9.94 9.24
C GLY A 113 5.62 8.97 8.10
N GLN A 114 6.50 9.37 7.17
CA GLN A 114 7.01 8.50 6.11
C GLN A 114 8.00 7.44 6.61
N ASP A 115 8.52 7.56 7.84
CA ASP A 115 9.60 6.72 8.37
C ASP A 115 9.30 5.23 8.31
N ARG A 116 8.05 4.83 8.63
CA ARG A 116 7.63 3.43 8.55
C ARG A 116 7.61 2.91 7.12
N VAL A 117 7.11 3.73 6.18
CA VAL A 117 7.11 3.41 4.75
C VAL A 117 8.54 3.30 4.23
N SER A 118 9.42 4.22 4.62
CA SER A 118 10.86 4.22 4.29
C SER A 118 11.59 3.00 4.86
N ALA A 119 11.31 2.61 6.11
CA ALA A 119 11.89 1.42 6.72
C ALA A 119 11.44 0.13 6.02
N LEU A 120 10.14 0.03 5.71
CA LEU A 120 9.60 -1.11 4.95
C LEU A 120 10.16 -1.17 3.53
N ARG A 121 10.31 -0.02 2.87
CA ARG A 121 10.99 0.09 1.59
C ARG A 121 12.44 -0.42 1.70
N GLU A 122 13.18 -0.01 2.72
CA GLU A 122 14.55 -0.47 2.88
C GLU A 122 14.64 -1.98 3.11
N SER A 123 13.70 -2.57 3.88
CA SER A 123 13.64 -4.01 4.11
C SER A 123 13.45 -4.85 2.83
N LEU A 124 12.82 -4.26 1.81
CA LEU A 124 12.57 -4.90 0.52
C LEU A 124 13.67 -4.63 -0.51
N ARG A 125 14.63 -3.74 -0.22
CA ARG A 125 15.63 -3.25 -1.17
C ARG A 125 16.46 -4.35 -1.80
N ASP A 126 16.90 -5.32 -1.03
CA ASP A 126 17.74 -6.40 -1.56
C ASP A 126 16.96 -7.36 -2.44
N LYS A 127 15.68 -7.61 -2.13
CA LYS A 127 14.77 -8.38 -2.98
C LYS A 127 14.51 -7.66 -4.30
N TRP A 128 14.34 -6.34 -4.27
CA TRP A 128 14.23 -5.50 -5.46
C TRP A 128 15.50 -5.51 -6.32
N ARG A 129 16.68 -5.37 -5.70
CA ARG A 129 17.97 -5.46 -6.41
C ARG A 129 18.16 -6.82 -7.06
N ALA A 130 17.88 -7.89 -6.34
CA ALA A 130 17.98 -9.25 -6.86
C ALA A 130 17.06 -9.44 -8.08
N ALA A 131 15.80 -8.99 -7.99
CA ALA A 131 14.86 -9.06 -9.10
C ALA A 131 15.27 -8.17 -10.30
N ALA A 132 15.91 -7.02 -10.06
CA ALA A 132 16.41 -6.15 -11.11
C ALA A 132 17.60 -6.75 -11.87
N GLN A 133 18.49 -7.45 -11.18
CA GLN A 133 19.71 -8.06 -11.73
C GLN A 133 19.47 -9.44 -12.35
N SER A 134 18.42 -10.13 -11.92
CA SER A 134 18.03 -11.44 -12.43
C SER A 134 17.69 -11.41 -13.93
N ARG A 135 17.98 -12.50 -14.63
CA ARG A 135 17.52 -12.75 -16.01
C ARG A 135 16.05 -13.18 -16.00
N ALA A 136 15.42 -13.11 -17.17
CA ALA A 136 14.04 -13.55 -17.29
C ALA A 136 13.93 -15.05 -16.98
N LEU A 137 13.04 -15.42 -16.03
CA LEU A 137 12.76 -16.80 -15.58
C LEU A 137 13.82 -17.43 -14.65
N ASP A 138 14.73 -16.66 -14.06
CA ASP A 138 15.53 -17.25 -12.97
C ASP A 138 14.61 -17.68 -11.82
N PRO A 139 14.88 -18.83 -11.20
CA PRO A 139 14.08 -19.32 -10.08
C PRO A 139 14.18 -18.39 -8.88
N VAL A 140 13.02 -18.02 -8.36
CA VAL A 140 12.87 -17.30 -7.09
C VAL A 140 12.30 -18.26 -6.06
N ALA A 141 12.80 -18.23 -4.82
CA ALA A 141 12.26 -19.05 -3.75
C ALA A 141 10.80 -18.63 -3.44
N LEU A 142 9.91 -19.60 -3.23
CA LEU A 142 8.53 -19.32 -2.85
C LEU A 142 8.44 -18.55 -1.51
N ASP A 143 9.37 -18.80 -0.59
CA ASP A 143 9.49 -18.07 0.67
C ASP A 143 9.80 -16.58 0.46
N ASP A 144 10.60 -16.25 -0.56
CA ASP A 144 10.86 -14.86 -0.92
C ASP A 144 9.60 -14.17 -1.44
N LEU A 145 8.82 -14.84 -2.28
CA LEU A 145 7.53 -14.34 -2.75
C LEU A 145 6.57 -14.10 -1.57
N THR A 146 6.54 -15.02 -0.59
CA THR A 146 5.71 -14.90 0.61
C THR A 146 6.15 -13.70 1.46
N ALA A 147 7.45 -13.53 1.67
CA ALA A 147 8.00 -12.38 2.40
C ALA A 147 7.68 -11.04 1.69
N VAL A 148 7.79 -10.99 0.36
CA VAL A 148 7.41 -9.82 -0.43
C VAL A 148 5.92 -9.51 -0.23
N LYS A 149 5.03 -10.49 -0.37
CA LYS A 149 3.59 -10.29 -0.18
C LYS A 149 3.26 -9.72 1.20
N ALA A 150 3.91 -10.22 2.25
CA ALA A 150 3.72 -9.74 3.62
C ALA A 150 4.21 -8.29 3.80
N ALA A 151 5.36 -7.94 3.21
CA ALA A 151 5.87 -6.58 3.27
C ALA A 151 5.01 -5.58 2.48
N LEU A 152 4.51 -5.96 1.30
CA LEU A 152 3.57 -5.14 0.53
C LEU A 152 2.24 -4.94 1.28
N GLU A 153 1.76 -5.96 1.99
CA GLU A 153 0.59 -5.84 2.87
C GLU A 153 0.84 -4.87 4.02
N GLN A 154 2.02 -4.94 4.64
CA GLN A 154 2.37 -4.01 5.72
C GLN A 154 2.45 -2.57 5.19
N LEU A 155 3.07 -2.35 4.03
CA LEU A 155 3.09 -1.04 3.36
C LEU A 155 1.67 -0.53 3.11
N GLU A 156 0.78 -1.37 2.59
CA GLU A 156 -0.63 -1.04 2.39
C GLU A 156 -1.31 -0.60 3.69
N ARG A 157 -1.08 -1.33 4.80
CA ARG A 157 -1.63 -1.00 6.12
C ARG A 157 -1.14 0.36 6.62
N GLU A 158 0.15 0.67 6.46
CA GLU A 158 0.69 1.99 6.84
C GLU A 158 0.06 3.11 5.99
N LEU A 159 -0.13 2.90 4.68
CA LEU A 159 -0.81 3.88 3.82
C LEU A 159 -2.27 4.10 4.22
N VAL A 160 -2.98 3.07 4.70
CA VAL A 160 -4.32 3.22 5.27
C VAL A 160 -4.31 4.10 6.51
N VAL A 161 -3.30 3.96 7.38
CA VAL A 161 -3.16 4.82 8.57
C VAL A 161 -2.93 6.27 8.15
N ILE A 162 -2.04 6.50 7.18
CA ILE A 162 -1.76 7.83 6.63
C ILE A 162 -3.04 8.46 6.05
N GLU A 163 -3.74 7.73 5.17
CA GLU A 163 -4.99 8.20 4.56
C GLU A 163 -6.04 8.57 5.61
N ARG A 164 -6.25 7.71 6.61
CA ARG A 164 -7.21 7.96 7.70
C ARG A 164 -6.81 9.16 8.53
N GLY A 165 -5.51 9.34 8.79
CA GLY A 165 -4.99 10.48 9.54
C GLY A 165 -5.16 11.81 8.79
N LEU A 166 -5.01 11.80 7.47
CA LEU A 166 -5.29 12.95 6.60
C LEU A 166 -6.79 13.25 6.52
N ALA A 167 -7.62 12.20 6.37
CA ALA A 167 -9.07 12.33 6.29
C ALA A 167 -9.73 12.80 7.59
N ARG A 168 -9.09 12.58 8.75
CA ARG A 168 -9.55 13.16 10.02
C ARG A 168 -9.40 14.67 9.97
N GLU A 169 -10.54 15.36 9.92
CA GLU A 169 -10.64 16.77 10.26
C GLU A 169 -9.99 16.94 11.66
N GLY A 170 -9.05 17.87 11.78
CA GLY A 170 -8.44 18.12 13.08
C GLY A 170 -9.55 18.45 14.07
N GLU A 171 -9.58 17.78 15.22
CA GLU A 171 -10.33 18.28 16.37
C GLU A 171 -9.81 19.70 16.61
N HIS A 172 -10.57 20.70 16.19
CA HIS A 172 -10.27 22.08 16.50
C HIS A 172 -10.18 22.17 18.02
N PRO A 173 -9.06 22.62 18.61
CA PRO A 173 -8.92 22.74 20.07
C PRO A 173 -9.90 23.74 20.70
N TYR A 174 -10.74 24.40 19.89
CA TYR A 174 -11.79 25.33 20.30
C TYR A 174 -13.21 24.78 20.11
N ARG A 175 -13.41 23.56 19.58
CA ARG A 175 -14.76 23.03 19.33
C ARG A 175 -15.53 22.74 20.63
N GLU A 176 -14.84 22.34 21.69
CA GLU A 176 -15.45 22.13 23.01
C GLU A 176 -15.86 23.46 23.69
N ARG A 177 -15.10 24.55 23.48
CA ARG A 177 -15.42 25.86 24.11
C ARG A 177 -16.63 26.57 23.51
N TYR A 178 -16.99 26.29 22.26
CA TYR A 178 -18.16 26.92 21.63
C TYR A 178 -19.46 26.14 21.83
N VAL A 179 -19.39 24.81 21.99
CA VAL A 179 -20.57 24.00 22.33
C VAL A 179 -21.05 24.32 23.75
N ASP A 180 -20.12 24.57 24.69
CA ASP A 180 -20.49 25.03 26.03
C ASP A 180 -21.00 26.48 26.04
N ALA A 181 -20.51 27.36 25.18
CA ALA A 181 -20.97 28.75 25.11
C ALA A 181 -22.39 28.88 24.52
N GLU A 182 -22.74 28.10 23.49
CA GLU A 182 -24.10 28.04 22.96
C GLU A 182 -25.06 27.29 23.89
N ALA A 183 -24.60 26.22 24.56
CA ALA A 183 -25.39 25.52 25.57
C ALA A 183 -25.64 26.37 26.83
N LEU A 184 -24.65 27.16 27.28
CA LEU A 184 -24.82 28.11 28.37
C LEU A 184 -25.70 29.31 27.99
N ALA A 185 -25.59 29.82 26.75
CA ALA A 185 -26.48 30.88 26.25
C ALA A 185 -27.93 30.40 26.09
N ALA A 186 -28.15 29.11 25.78
CA ALA A 186 -29.48 28.51 25.72
C ALA A 186 -30.07 28.14 27.09
N MET A 187 -29.25 28.09 28.15
CA MET A 187 -29.67 27.67 29.50
C MET A 187 -29.74 28.81 30.54
N GLY A 188 -29.38 30.06 30.22
CA GLY A 188 -29.56 31.15 31.17
C GLY A 188 -29.20 32.55 30.69
N CYS A 189 -30.21 33.27 30.19
CA CYS A 189 -30.62 34.66 30.52
C CYS A 189 -31.50 35.23 29.41
#